data_AF-A0A7W1GYF7-F1
#
_entry.id   AF-A0A7W1GYF7-F1
#
_cell.length_a   1.000
_cell.length_b   1.000
_cell.length_c   1.000
_cell.angle_alpha   90.00
_cell.angle_beta   90.00
_cell.angle_gamma   90.00
#
_symmetry.space_group_name_H-M   'P 1'
#
loop_
_entity.id
_entity.type
_entity.pdbx_description
1 polymer ?
#
loop_
_entity_poly.entity_id
_entity_poly.type
_entity_poly.pdbx_seq_one_letter_code
_entity_poly.pdbx_strand_id
1 'polypeptide(L)'
;MLIHPSSRLLMVYSMRPDNVRSALEANPLASEPLELFPPTRVETMSEFDRFLTAYRIARRINQPTVTPAPADIIVASRFANQAGMKEPDNAYWPQFEAVLSTLANDEAKSLKAWRIATTKTGWNAGEREIIGRLWGDISARDGIDLAWQGMLALGHASHEPATLIAGKIEALSRSSLAARFYTSANAALILNGTRSFDSGNKAAAMSNFAVFGTETPQRSLHRRAIQTIRSAFPATVYKELGKPASRIARRSLQAVESWEAYIQPGQALMNTEKRRIRIESVLTACLPSGVFSAALIMAAVAMIGTLVAELFHGVLHPNSRLIYGLGVAGALFVYWQSSALLLALWVLALGLLMGLPLDVAKAAPVHWNPLNHATIRAISIIVLVLFTVWILVASAPIQYFGQNRVAPSAYVGLACVMLSMILPCAAVWARLKKRPILKTVGESLRQVGLFGALAGLAASVILAPIAIYRDARNRQLIERWIQNEPATFPVEQP
;
A
#
# COMPACT_ATOMS: atom_id res chain seq x y z
N MET A 1 11.57 17.66 -19.77
CA MET A 1 10.18 18.10 -19.47
C MET A 1 9.19 17.95 -20.65
N LEU A 2 9.62 17.71 -21.90
CA LEU A 2 8.80 17.95 -23.11
C LEU A 2 8.37 16.71 -23.94
N ILE A 3 8.67 15.47 -23.53
CA ILE A 3 8.51 14.30 -24.44
C ILE A 3 7.06 13.75 -24.46
N HIS A 4 6.32 13.79 -23.34
CA HIS A 4 4.90 13.38 -23.30
C HIS A 4 4.16 14.07 -22.13
N PRO A 5 2.87 14.48 -22.28
CA PRO A 5 2.09 15.10 -21.20
C PRO A 5 2.06 14.29 -19.90
N SER A 6 1.96 12.96 -20.01
CA SER A 6 1.94 12.05 -18.85
C SER A 6 3.25 12.08 -18.04
N SER A 7 4.39 12.34 -18.68
CA SER A 7 5.68 12.46 -17.98
C SER A 7 5.75 13.71 -17.11
N ARG A 8 5.01 14.78 -17.46
CA ARG A 8 4.99 16.02 -16.68
C ARG A 8 4.32 15.81 -15.33
N LEU A 9 3.17 15.14 -15.33
CA LEU A 9 2.42 14.84 -14.10
C LEU A 9 3.26 13.97 -13.16
N LEU A 10 3.98 12.99 -13.71
CA LEU A 10 4.85 12.09 -12.94
C LEU A 10 6.09 12.79 -12.36
N MET A 11 6.67 13.77 -13.06
CA MET A 11 7.89 14.49 -12.63
C MET A 11 7.66 15.44 -11.45
N VAL A 12 6.43 15.88 -11.20
CA VAL A 12 6.08 16.76 -10.06
C VAL A 12 5.22 16.05 -9.02
N TYR A 13 5.00 14.76 -9.19
CA TYR A 13 4.05 13.99 -8.37
C TYR A 13 4.38 14.05 -6.88
N SER A 14 5.64 13.87 -6.49
CA SER A 14 6.07 13.95 -5.09
C SER A 14 5.87 15.32 -4.43
N MET A 15 5.60 16.38 -5.20
CA MET A 15 5.33 17.73 -4.70
C MET A 15 3.83 18.00 -4.51
N ARG A 16 2.95 17.07 -4.91
CA ARG A 16 1.50 17.25 -4.80
C ARG A 16 1.03 17.03 -3.36
N PRO A 17 -0.02 17.74 -2.91
CA PRO A 17 -0.68 17.46 -1.65
C PRO A 17 -1.28 16.04 -1.66
N ASP A 18 -1.36 15.41 -0.48
CA ASP A 18 -1.97 14.10 -0.28
C ASP A 18 -3.51 14.19 -0.40
N ASN A 19 -3.99 14.31 -1.65
CA ASN A 19 -5.42 14.32 -1.96
C ASN A 19 -6.06 12.95 -1.77
N VAL A 20 -5.25 11.89 -1.72
CA VAL A 20 -5.70 10.50 -1.54
C VAL A 20 -6.28 10.30 -0.15
N ARG A 21 -5.75 10.98 0.88
CA ARG A 21 -6.33 10.97 2.22
C ARG A 21 -7.81 11.35 2.21
N SER A 22 -8.14 12.45 1.53
CA SER A 22 -9.52 12.91 1.43
C SER A 22 -10.42 11.87 0.73
N ALA A 23 -9.88 11.14 -0.27
CA ALA A 23 -10.60 10.08 -0.97
C ALA A 23 -10.94 8.94 -0.02
N LEU A 24 -9.97 8.49 0.77
CA LEU A 24 -10.15 7.45 1.77
C LEU A 24 -11.10 7.89 2.87
N GLU A 25 -10.93 9.09 3.44
CA GLU A 25 -11.79 9.64 4.49
C GLU A 25 -13.24 9.84 4.03
N ALA A 26 -13.48 10.06 2.75
CA ALA A 26 -14.83 10.17 2.18
C ALA A 26 -15.38 8.82 1.71
N ASN A 27 -14.55 7.79 1.59
CA ASN A 27 -14.99 6.51 1.04
C ASN A 27 -15.61 5.65 2.16
N PRO A 28 -16.84 5.15 2.00
CA PRO A 28 -17.52 4.34 3.02
C PRO A 28 -16.82 3.00 3.37
N LEU A 29 -15.83 2.58 2.57
CA LEU A 29 -14.94 1.45 2.87
C LEU A 29 -13.82 1.82 3.84
N ALA A 30 -13.44 3.09 3.92
CA ALA A 30 -12.33 3.58 4.73
C ALA A 30 -12.80 4.43 5.92
N SER A 31 -13.93 5.13 5.82
CA SER A 31 -14.56 5.88 6.91
C SER A 31 -15.76 5.16 7.51
N GLU A 32 -15.78 4.97 8.84
CA GLU A 32 -16.99 4.57 9.57
C GLU A 32 -18.03 5.69 9.55
N PRO A 33 -19.32 5.35 9.47
CA PRO A 33 -20.06 5.47 10.73
C PRO A 33 -20.70 4.16 11.22
N LEU A 34 -20.55 3.99 12.54
CA LEU A 34 -21.01 2.96 13.47
C LEU A 34 -22.54 2.88 13.63
N GLU A 35 -23.33 3.13 12.58
CA GLU A 35 -24.79 3.00 12.65
C GLU A 35 -25.30 2.03 11.57
N LEU A 36 -26.03 1.02 12.04
CA LEU A 36 -26.61 -0.06 11.24
C LEU A 36 -27.90 0.55 10.67
N PHE A 37 -27.77 1.44 9.70
CA PHE A 37 -28.93 2.00 9.01
C PHE A 37 -28.99 1.43 7.60
N PRO A 38 -29.64 0.27 7.40
CA PRO A 38 -30.09 -0.10 6.07
C PRO A 38 -31.06 1.00 5.62
N PRO A 39 -30.83 1.62 4.45
CA PRO A 39 -31.77 2.60 3.93
C PRO A 39 -33.13 1.92 3.71
N THR A 40 -34.19 2.66 4.00
CA THR A 40 -35.58 2.17 4.00
C THR A 40 -36.11 1.78 2.62
N ARG A 41 -35.34 1.96 1.53
CA ARG A 41 -35.79 1.70 0.15
C ARG A 41 -34.74 0.97 -0.69
N VAL A 42 -34.60 -0.34 -0.50
CA VAL A 42 -33.79 -1.22 -1.39
C VAL A 42 -34.22 -1.10 -2.86
N GLU A 43 -35.50 -0.78 -3.09
CA GLU A 43 -36.13 -0.58 -4.40
C GLU A 43 -35.44 0.49 -5.26
N THR A 44 -34.90 1.56 -4.66
CA THR A 44 -34.26 2.65 -5.40
C THR A 44 -32.73 2.57 -5.40
N MET A 45 -32.14 1.59 -4.70
CA MET A 45 -30.68 1.47 -4.60
C MET A 45 -30.07 0.88 -5.87
N SER A 46 -28.95 1.45 -6.29
CA SER A 46 -28.08 0.82 -7.29
C SER A 46 -27.53 -0.51 -6.77
N GLU A 47 -27.09 -1.39 -7.68
CA GLU A 47 -26.45 -2.65 -7.31
C GLU A 47 -25.22 -2.44 -6.43
N PHE A 48 -24.40 -1.46 -6.80
CA PHE A 48 -23.24 -1.06 -6.02
C PHE A 48 -23.60 -0.67 -4.58
N ASP A 49 -24.63 0.17 -4.40
CA ASP A 49 -25.01 0.64 -3.06
C ASP A 49 -25.55 -0.51 -2.20
N ARG A 50 -26.18 -1.52 -2.81
CA ARG A 50 -26.60 -2.74 -2.08
C ARG A 50 -25.39 -3.52 -1.57
N PHE A 51 -24.41 -3.81 -2.43
CA PHE A 51 -23.20 -4.54 -2.00
C PHE A 51 -22.39 -3.75 -0.97
N LEU A 52 -22.24 -2.43 -1.17
CA LEU A 52 -21.55 -1.57 -0.21
C LEU A 52 -22.25 -1.55 1.15
N THR A 53 -23.59 -1.50 1.16
CA THR A 53 -24.38 -1.56 2.41
C THR A 53 -24.19 -2.92 3.10
N ALA A 54 -24.26 -4.02 2.35
CA ALA A 54 -24.07 -5.36 2.89
C ALA A 54 -22.65 -5.57 3.45
N TYR A 55 -21.64 -5.04 2.76
CA TYR A 55 -20.26 -5.01 3.22
C TYR A 55 -20.10 -4.26 4.56
N ARG A 56 -20.70 -3.08 4.69
CA ARG A 56 -20.65 -2.29 5.94
C ARG A 56 -21.31 -3.01 7.10
N ILE A 57 -22.45 -3.66 6.86
CA ILE A 57 -23.11 -4.51 7.85
C ILE A 57 -22.19 -5.66 8.25
N ALA A 58 -21.60 -6.37 7.28
CA ALA A 58 -20.72 -7.50 7.55
C ALA A 58 -19.48 -7.10 8.37
N ARG A 59 -18.81 -6.01 7.97
CA ARG A 59 -17.66 -5.46 8.67
C ARG A 59 -17.96 -5.15 10.12
N ARG A 60 -19.08 -4.48 10.38
CA ARG A 60 -19.49 -4.11 11.73
C ARG A 60 -19.75 -5.33 12.61
N ILE A 61 -20.45 -6.34 12.09
CA ILE A 61 -20.78 -7.56 12.85
C ILE A 61 -19.51 -8.39 13.15
N ASN A 62 -18.50 -8.33 12.27
CA ASN A 62 -17.22 -9.00 12.50
C ASN A 62 -16.33 -8.30 13.54
N GLN A 63 -16.63 -7.04 13.94
CA GLN A 63 -15.86 -6.36 14.98
C GLN A 63 -16.09 -7.05 16.34
N PRO A 64 -15.03 -7.50 17.05
CA PRO A 64 -15.17 -8.23 18.32
C PRO A 64 -15.86 -7.44 19.43
N THR A 65 -15.79 -6.11 19.36
CA THR A 65 -16.32 -5.17 20.35
C THR A 65 -17.78 -4.81 20.13
N VAL A 66 -18.38 -5.18 18.99
CA VAL A 66 -19.73 -4.79 18.63
C VAL A 66 -20.70 -5.95 18.82
N THR A 67 -21.69 -5.76 19.69
CA THR A 67 -22.87 -6.62 19.76
C THR A 67 -24.02 -5.91 19.05
N PRO A 68 -24.44 -6.36 17.85
CA PRO A 68 -25.51 -5.71 17.11
C PRO A 68 -26.85 -5.84 17.87
N ALA A 69 -27.63 -4.76 17.91
CA ALA A 69 -28.94 -4.79 18.56
C ALA A 69 -29.90 -5.71 17.78
N PRO A 70 -30.81 -6.44 18.45
CA PRO A 70 -31.77 -7.32 17.77
C PRO A 70 -32.60 -6.60 16.69
N ALA A 71 -32.99 -5.34 16.94
CA ALA A 71 -33.71 -4.53 15.97
C ALA A 71 -32.90 -4.32 14.67
N ASP A 72 -31.61 -4.01 14.80
CA ASP A 72 -30.72 -3.80 13.65
C ASP A 72 -30.56 -5.06 12.80
N ILE A 73 -30.49 -6.22 13.46
CA ILE A 73 -30.40 -7.53 12.77
C ILE A 73 -31.68 -7.80 11.97
N ILE A 74 -32.85 -7.44 12.51
CA ILE A 74 -34.13 -7.59 11.79
C ILE A 74 -34.16 -6.68 10.56
N VAL A 75 -33.72 -5.42 10.68
CA VAL A 75 -33.66 -4.50 9.53
C VAL A 75 -32.65 -4.99 8.49
N ALA A 76 -31.46 -5.44 8.92
CA ALA A 76 -30.46 -6.02 8.03
C ALA A 76 -30.96 -7.30 7.31
N SER A 77 -31.70 -8.15 8.02
CA SER A 77 -32.31 -9.36 7.46
C SER A 77 -33.36 -9.02 6.40
N ARG A 78 -34.20 -8.01 6.66
CA ARG A 78 -35.17 -7.49 5.68
C ARG A 78 -34.46 -6.92 4.45
N PHE A 79 -33.39 -6.16 4.65
CA PHE A 79 -32.56 -5.64 3.57
C PHE A 79 -31.98 -6.76 2.70
N ALA A 80 -31.38 -7.79 3.31
CA ALA A 80 -30.81 -8.93 2.59
C ALA A 80 -31.87 -9.68 1.78
N ASN A 81 -33.06 -9.87 2.35
CA ASN A 81 -34.18 -10.50 1.68
C ASN A 81 -34.65 -9.70 0.45
N GLN A 82 -34.87 -8.39 0.61
CA GLN A 82 -35.26 -7.50 -0.50
C GLN A 82 -34.19 -7.42 -1.59
N ALA A 83 -32.90 -7.41 -1.23
CA ALA A 83 -31.81 -7.45 -2.18
C ALA A 83 -31.78 -8.79 -2.96
N GLY A 84 -32.02 -9.90 -2.27
CA GLY A 84 -32.15 -11.23 -2.88
C GLY A 84 -33.34 -11.37 -3.83
N MET A 85 -34.42 -10.59 -3.65
CA MET A 85 -35.52 -10.55 -4.62
C MET A 85 -35.12 -9.86 -5.92
N LYS A 86 -34.22 -8.86 -5.87
CA LYS A 86 -33.70 -8.17 -7.06
C LYS A 86 -32.64 -8.97 -7.80
N GLU A 87 -31.92 -9.82 -7.09
CA GLU A 87 -30.88 -10.69 -7.65
C GLU A 87 -31.21 -12.17 -7.33
N PRO A 88 -32.27 -12.71 -7.98
CA PRO A 88 -32.81 -14.02 -7.62
C PRO A 88 -31.84 -15.18 -7.86
N ASP A 89 -30.79 -14.97 -8.66
CA ASP A 89 -29.77 -15.96 -9.01
C ASP A 89 -28.52 -15.92 -8.11
N ASN A 90 -28.37 -14.89 -7.27
CA ASN A 90 -27.20 -14.69 -6.44
C ASN A 90 -27.36 -15.37 -5.07
N ALA A 91 -26.51 -16.36 -4.78
CA ALA A 91 -26.45 -17.10 -3.53
C ALA A 91 -26.04 -16.24 -2.33
N TYR A 92 -25.35 -15.12 -2.55
CA TYR A 92 -24.85 -14.27 -1.48
C TYR A 92 -25.98 -13.77 -0.55
N TRP A 93 -27.07 -13.26 -1.11
CA TRP A 93 -28.17 -12.68 -0.33
C TRP A 93 -28.85 -13.66 0.63
N PRO A 94 -29.29 -14.86 0.21
CA PRO A 94 -29.85 -15.84 1.15
C PRO A 94 -28.81 -16.40 2.14
N GLN A 95 -27.52 -16.46 1.77
CA GLN A 95 -26.45 -16.81 2.73
C GLN A 95 -26.29 -15.75 3.80
N PHE A 96 -26.32 -14.47 3.41
CA PHE A 96 -26.24 -13.34 4.32
C PHE A 96 -27.48 -13.25 5.22
N GLU A 97 -28.67 -13.44 4.68
CA GLU A 97 -29.92 -13.53 5.45
C GLU A 97 -29.89 -14.67 6.48
N ALA A 98 -29.34 -15.83 6.13
CA ALA A 98 -29.22 -16.95 7.04
C ALA A 98 -28.36 -16.60 8.25
N VAL A 99 -27.19 -15.98 8.03
CA VAL A 99 -26.31 -15.55 9.12
C VAL A 99 -26.99 -14.54 10.03
N LEU A 100 -27.67 -13.54 9.47
CA LEU A 100 -28.42 -12.55 10.23
C LEU A 100 -29.54 -13.21 11.04
N SER A 101 -30.25 -14.20 10.48
CA SER A 101 -31.30 -14.94 11.17
C SER A 101 -30.73 -15.79 12.32
N THR A 102 -29.54 -16.38 12.15
CA THR A 102 -28.82 -17.06 13.24
C THR A 102 -28.49 -16.08 14.37
N LEU A 103 -28.03 -14.87 14.06
CA LEU A 103 -27.74 -13.84 15.07
C LEU A 103 -29.00 -13.33 15.79
N ALA A 104 -30.17 -13.42 15.13
CA ALA A 104 -31.47 -13.13 15.74
C ALA A 104 -32.04 -14.32 16.54
N ASN A 105 -31.32 -15.44 16.67
CA ASN A 105 -31.78 -16.70 17.26
C ASN A 105 -33.03 -17.29 16.56
N ASP A 106 -33.21 -17.03 15.27
CA ASP A 106 -34.26 -17.64 14.43
C ASP A 106 -33.65 -18.74 13.55
N GLU A 107 -33.46 -19.92 14.15
CA GLU A 107 -32.86 -21.08 13.47
C GLU A 107 -33.69 -21.57 12.28
N ALA A 108 -35.02 -21.53 12.40
CA ALA A 108 -35.92 -21.99 11.34
C ALA A 108 -35.80 -21.12 10.09
N LYS A 109 -35.81 -19.80 10.26
CA LYS A 109 -35.59 -18.86 9.15
C LYS A 109 -34.17 -18.97 8.61
N SER A 110 -33.17 -19.11 9.48
CA SER A 110 -31.78 -19.30 9.09
C SER A 110 -31.60 -20.52 8.19
N LEU A 111 -32.08 -21.69 8.62
CA LEU A 111 -31.99 -22.92 7.84
C LEU A 111 -32.76 -22.85 6.52
N LYS A 112 -33.93 -22.19 6.51
CA LYS A 112 -34.72 -21.97 5.29
C LYS A 112 -33.94 -21.12 4.28
N ALA A 113 -33.38 -19.98 4.70
CA ALA A 113 -32.57 -19.11 3.86
C ALA A 113 -31.30 -19.84 3.37
N TRP A 114 -30.64 -20.59 4.26
CA TRP A 114 -29.45 -21.38 3.94
C TRP A 114 -29.73 -22.45 2.89
N ARG A 115 -30.89 -23.12 2.97
CA ARG A 115 -31.36 -24.06 1.94
C ARG A 115 -31.63 -23.35 0.62
N ILE A 116 -32.33 -22.22 0.64
CA ILE A 116 -32.63 -21.43 -0.57
C ILE A 116 -31.34 -21.03 -1.29
N ALA A 117 -30.28 -20.69 -0.56
CA ALA A 117 -28.99 -20.36 -1.17
C ALA A 117 -28.42 -21.50 -2.04
N THR A 118 -28.64 -22.76 -1.65
CA THR A 118 -28.12 -23.91 -2.41
C THR A 118 -28.77 -24.11 -3.78
N THR A 119 -29.91 -23.47 -4.04
CA THR A 119 -30.62 -23.56 -5.32
C THR A 119 -30.26 -22.42 -6.28
N LYS A 120 -29.32 -21.55 -5.89
CA LYS A 120 -28.89 -20.39 -6.68
C LYS A 120 -27.76 -20.78 -7.65
N THR A 121 -27.58 -19.99 -8.71
CA THR A 121 -26.69 -20.33 -9.82
C THR A 121 -25.28 -19.74 -9.68
N GLY A 122 -25.15 -18.60 -9.00
CA GLY A 122 -23.87 -17.93 -8.80
C GLY A 122 -23.72 -17.34 -7.42
N TRP A 123 -22.51 -16.87 -7.11
CA TRP A 123 -22.21 -16.14 -5.88
C TRP A 123 -21.40 -14.88 -6.23
N ASN A 124 -21.89 -13.72 -5.82
CA ASN A 124 -21.17 -12.45 -5.94
C ASN A 124 -21.47 -11.57 -4.72
N ALA A 125 -20.43 -11.05 -4.08
CA ALA A 125 -20.54 -10.10 -2.96
C ALA A 125 -20.15 -8.65 -3.35
N GLY A 126 -19.92 -8.39 -4.64
CA GLY A 126 -19.61 -7.05 -5.17
C GLY A 126 -18.17 -6.59 -4.92
N GLU A 127 -17.27 -7.48 -4.50
CA GLU A 127 -15.88 -7.13 -4.12
C GLU A 127 -15.15 -6.40 -5.25
N ARG A 128 -15.29 -6.88 -6.49
CA ARG A 128 -14.64 -6.30 -7.68
C ARG A 128 -15.10 -4.88 -7.95
N GLU A 129 -16.40 -4.65 -7.95
CA GLU A 129 -17.03 -3.36 -8.23
C GLU A 129 -16.67 -2.34 -7.15
N ILE A 130 -16.65 -2.78 -5.89
CA ILE A 130 -16.27 -2.00 -4.72
C ILE A 130 -14.80 -1.55 -4.81
N ILE A 131 -13.87 -2.47 -5.05
CA ILE A 131 -12.43 -2.15 -5.15
C ILE A 131 -12.15 -1.31 -6.39
N GLY A 132 -12.75 -1.65 -7.54
CA GLY A 132 -12.60 -0.91 -8.78
C GLY A 132 -13.07 0.54 -8.66
N ARG A 133 -14.19 0.79 -7.99
CA ARG A 133 -14.67 2.16 -7.73
C ARG A 133 -13.78 2.91 -6.76
N LEU A 134 -13.29 2.27 -5.69
CA LEU A 134 -12.32 2.91 -4.78
C LEU A 134 -11.05 3.33 -5.51
N TRP A 135 -10.50 2.47 -6.38
CA TRP A 135 -9.35 2.83 -7.21
C TRP A 135 -9.70 4.00 -8.15
N GLY A 136 -10.85 3.97 -8.82
CA GLY A 136 -11.33 5.07 -9.66
C GLY A 136 -11.43 6.39 -8.90
N ASP A 137 -12.02 6.38 -7.70
CA ASP A 137 -12.19 7.56 -6.84
C ASP A 137 -10.84 8.12 -6.38
N ILE A 138 -9.91 7.27 -5.95
CA ILE A 138 -8.54 7.67 -5.57
C ILE A 138 -7.83 8.32 -6.76
N SER A 139 -7.86 7.67 -7.93
CA SER A 139 -7.22 8.15 -9.15
C SER A 139 -7.78 9.49 -9.60
N ALA A 140 -9.11 9.65 -9.52
CA ALA A 140 -9.80 10.88 -9.89
C ALA A 140 -9.41 12.05 -9.00
N ARG A 141 -9.31 11.84 -7.67
CA ARG A 141 -8.90 12.91 -6.73
C ARG A 141 -7.43 13.31 -6.86
N ASP A 142 -6.59 12.35 -7.21
CA ASP A 142 -5.16 12.58 -7.41
C ASP A 142 -4.86 13.20 -8.81
N GLY A 143 -5.83 13.12 -9.72
CA GLY A 143 -5.75 13.65 -11.09
C GLY A 143 -4.80 12.88 -11.99
N ILE A 144 -4.43 11.66 -11.60
CA ILE A 144 -3.60 10.72 -12.35
C ILE A 144 -3.91 9.30 -11.88
N ASP A 145 -3.96 8.36 -12.82
CA ASP A 145 -4.12 6.93 -12.54
C ASP A 145 -2.73 6.26 -12.47
N LEU A 146 -2.40 5.72 -11.30
CA LEU A 146 -1.12 5.10 -10.98
C LEU A 146 -1.31 3.74 -10.29
N ALA A 147 -0.40 2.81 -10.54
CA ALA A 147 -0.47 1.45 -10.00
C ALA A 147 -0.52 1.39 -8.47
N TRP A 148 0.16 2.31 -7.78
CA TRP A 148 0.21 2.30 -6.33
C TRP A 148 -1.18 2.56 -5.69
N GLN A 149 -2.06 3.30 -6.38
CA GLN A 149 -3.43 3.58 -5.94
C GLN A 149 -4.29 2.32 -6.03
N GLY A 150 -4.14 1.53 -7.10
CA GLY A 150 -4.77 0.23 -7.23
C GLY A 150 -4.29 -0.76 -6.16
N MET A 151 -2.98 -0.76 -5.85
CA MET A 151 -2.45 -1.54 -4.72
C MET A 151 -3.01 -1.09 -3.37
N LEU A 152 -3.29 0.21 -3.20
CA LEU A 152 -3.87 0.76 -1.98
C LEU A 152 -5.33 0.33 -1.86
N ALA A 153 -6.09 0.42 -2.95
CA ALA A 153 -7.47 -0.07 -3.02
C ALA A 153 -7.55 -1.58 -2.72
N LEU A 154 -6.64 -2.39 -3.27
CA LEU A 154 -6.50 -3.81 -2.92
C LEU A 154 -6.14 -4.04 -1.44
N GLY A 155 -5.41 -3.12 -0.81
CA GLY A 155 -5.15 -3.18 0.63
C GLY A 155 -6.40 -2.93 1.49
N HIS A 156 -7.40 -2.27 0.93
CA HIS A 156 -8.73 -2.06 1.52
C HIS A 156 -9.77 -3.08 1.05
N ALA A 157 -9.39 -4.01 0.18
CA ALA A 157 -10.23 -5.16 -0.12
C ALA A 157 -10.43 -5.93 1.19
N SER A 158 -11.67 -5.96 1.69
CA SER A 158 -11.99 -6.82 2.82
C SER A 158 -12.91 -7.94 2.40
N HIS A 159 -12.59 -9.11 2.94
CA HIS A 159 -13.33 -10.34 2.76
C HIS A 159 -14.39 -10.49 3.88
N GLU A 160 -14.90 -9.37 4.40
CA GLU A 160 -15.87 -9.35 5.51
C GLU A 160 -17.11 -10.19 5.24
N PRO A 161 -17.74 -10.14 4.05
CA PRO A 161 -18.95 -10.93 3.81
C PRO A 161 -18.67 -12.43 3.89
N ALA A 162 -17.60 -12.93 3.26
CA ALA A 162 -17.21 -14.33 3.33
C ALA A 162 -16.75 -14.72 4.75
N THR A 163 -16.06 -13.83 5.45
CA THR A 163 -15.62 -14.05 6.83
C THR A 163 -16.80 -14.16 7.79
N LEU A 164 -17.78 -13.27 7.66
CA LEU A 164 -19.00 -13.30 8.47
C LEU A 164 -19.79 -14.59 8.22
N ILE A 165 -19.98 -14.95 6.95
CA ILE A 165 -20.70 -16.18 6.57
C ILE A 165 -19.99 -17.40 7.15
N ALA A 166 -18.67 -17.53 6.95
CA ALA A 166 -17.92 -18.67 7.44
C ALA A 166 -17.86 -18.74 8.98
N GLY A 167 -17.69 -17.60 9.65
CA GLY A 167 -17.52 -17.55 11.10
C GLY A 167 -18.80 -17.78 11.90
N LYS A 168 -19.97 -17.44 11.34
CA LYS A 168 -21.25 -17.53 12.07
C LYS A 168 -22.10 -18.74 11.70
N ILE A 169 -21.87 -19.36 10.54
CA ILE A 169 -22.64 -20.54 10.12
C ILE A 169 -22.14 -21.84 10.76
N GLU A 170 -20.97 -21.83 11.41
CA GLU A 170 -20.42 -23.02 12.08
C GLU A 170 -21.41 -23.64 13.06
N ALA A 171 -22.08 -22.82 13.89
CA ALA A 171 -23.10 -23.28 14.83
C ALA A 171 -24.29 -23.95 14.13
N LEU A 172 -24.80 -23.33 13.05
CA LEU A 172 -25.90 -23.90 12.27
C LEU A 172 -25.49 -25.24 11.63
N SER A 173 -24.27 -25.32 11.11
CA SER A 173 -23.76 -26.54 10.46
C SER A 173 -23.66 -27.73 11.42
N ARG A 174 -23.66 -27.51 12.74
CA ARG A 174 -23.61 -28.57 13.75
C ARG A 174 -24.98 -29.13 14.13
N SER A 175 -26.08 -28.51 13.67
CA SER A 175 -27.45 -28.84 14.10
C SER A 175 -28.01 -30.15 13.51
N SER A 176 -27.73 -30.46 12.24
CA SER A 176 -28.31 -31.60 11.53
C SER A 176 -27.49 -31.99 10.30
N LEU A 177 -27.65 -33.22 9.80
CA LEU A 177 -27.01 -33.62 8.55
C LEU A 177 -27.49 -32.78 7.35
N ALA A 178 -28.76 -32.36 7.35
CA ALA A 178 -29.29 -31.43 6.34
C ALA A 178 -28.54 -30.09 6.36
N ALA A 179 -28.31 -29.50 7.53
CA ALA A 179 -27.54 -28.26 7.65
C ALA A 179 -26.09 -28.44 7.19
N ARG A 180 -25.45 -29.58 7.50
CA ARG A 180 -24.11 -29.94 7.00
C ARG A 180 -24.09 -30.04 5.47
N PHE A 181 -25.06 -30.73 4.89
CA PHE A 181 -25.22 -30.84 3.44
C PHE A 181 -25.33 -29.45 2.78
N TYR A 182 -26.23 -28.60 3.26
CA TYR A 182 -26.40 -27.25 2.72
C TYR A 182 -25.14 -26.40 2.89
N THR A 183 -24.40 -26.57 3.99
CA THR A 183 -23.14 -25.85 4.23
C THR A 183 -22.07 -26.24 3.21
N SER A 184 -21.93 -27.53 2.90
CA SER A 184 -21.01 -27.99 1.85
C SER A 184 -21.41 -27.47 0.46
N ALA A 185 -22.71 -27.48 0.13
CA ALA A 185 -23.22 -26.93 -1.13
C ALA A 185 -22.97 -25.41 -1.25
N ASN A 186 -23.23 -24.65 -0.18
CA ASN A 186 -22.97 -23.21 -0.12
C ASN A 186 -21.48 -22.86 -0.19
N ALA A 187 -20.61 -23.66 0.43
CA ALA A 187 -19.17 -23.51 0.28
C ALA A 187 -18.74 -23.65 -1.19
N ALA A 188 -19.27 -24.63 -1.92
CA ALA A 188 -18.98 -24.78 -3.34
C ALA A 188 -19.49 -23.59 -4.19
N LEU A 189 -20.63 -22.99 -3.84
CA LEU A 189 -21.13 -21.77 -4.51
C LEU A 189 -20.18 -20.59 -4.29
N ILE A 190 -19.71 -20.38 -3.05
CA ILE A 190 -18.72 -19.33 -2.75
C ILE A 190 -17.43 -19.59 -3.54
N LEU A 191 -16.93 -20.82 -3.58
CA LEU A 191 -15.73 -21.18 -4.33
C LEU A 191 -15.87 -20.94 -5.85
N ASN A 192 -17.03 -21.23 -6.44
CA ASN A 192 -17.25 -20.99 -7.86
C ASN A 192 -17.38 -19.49 -8.19
N GLY A 193 -17.96 -18.71 -7.27
CA GLY A 193 -18.17 -17.28 -7.43
C GLY A 193 -17.00 -16.39 -7.00
N THR A 194 -16.20 -16.83 -6.03
CA THR A 194 -15.12 -16.03 -5.46
C THR A 194 -14.04 -15.72 -6.49
N ARG A 195 -13.49 -14.51 -6.37
CA ARG A 195 -12.35 -14.01 -7.15
C ARG A 195 -11.15 -13.72 -6.26
N SER A 196 -11.20 -14.17 -5.00
CA SER A 196 -10.12 -14.03 -4.03
C SER A 196 -9.76 -15.35 -3.36
N PHE A 197 -8.46 -15.52 -3.11
CA PHE A 197 -7.93 -16.65 -2.33
C PHE A 197 -8.42 -16.64 -0.87
N ASP A 198 -8.62 -15.47 -0.27
CA ASP A 198 -9.02 -15.37 1.14
C ASP A 198 -10.48 -15.80 1.33
N SER A 199 -11.40 -15.30 0.50
CA SER A 199 -12.79 -15.79 0.45
C SER A 199 -12.84 -17.29 0.11
N GLY A 200 -11.93 -17.77 -0.75
CA GLY A 200 -11.78 -19.19 -1.05
C GLY A 200 -11.37 -20.04 0.16
N ASN A 201 -10.39 -19.56 0.94
CA ASN A 201 -9.97 -20.18 2.20
C ASN A 201 -11.12 -20.27 3.21
N LYS A 202 -11.94 -19.21 3.33
CA LYS A 202 -13.11 -19.22 4.21
C LYS A 202 -14.14 -20.27 3.79
N ALA A 203 -14.41 -20.39 2.49
CA ALA A 203 -15.32 -21.40 1.97
C ALA A 203 -14.80 -22.84 2.15
N ALA A 204 -13.49 -23.07 1.95
CA ALA A 204 -12.87 -24.37 2.24
C ALA A 204 -13.02 -24.75 3.72
N ALA A 205 -12.80 -23.80 4.64
CA ALA A 205 -13.04 -24.00 6.06
C ALA A 205 -14.51 -24.33 6.38
N MET A 206 -15.47 -23.64 5.75
CA MET A 206 -16.90 -23.97 5.88
C MET A 206 -17.22 -25.41 5.47
N SER A 207 -16.66 -25.87 4.34
CA SER A 207 -16.85 -27.26 3.91
C SER A 207 -16.23 -28.24 4.89
N ASN A 208 -15.09 -27.89 5.51
CA ASN A 208 -14.49 -28.72 6.55
C ASN A 208 -15.40 -28.81 7.78
N PHE A 209 -15.99 -27.70 8.25
CA PHE A 209 -16.98 -27.75 9.33
C PHE A 209 -18.16 -28.67 8.99
N ALA A 210 -18.67 -28.60 7.76
CA ALA A 210 -19.73 -29.48 7.28
C ALA A 210 -19.33 -30.96 7.31
N VAL A 211 -18.11 -31.30 6.91
CA VAL A 211 -17.65 -32.70 6.81
C VAL A 211 -17.28 -33.28 8.18
N PHE A 212 -16.56 -32.54 9.02
CA PHE A 212 -16.04 -33.06 10.29
C PHE A 212 -17.03 -32.94 11.46
N GLY A 213 -18.00 -32.03 11.40
CA GLY A 213 -18.98 -31.85 12.48
C GLY A 213 -18.33 -31.46 13.82
N THR A 214 -18.98 -31.82 14.93
CA THR A 214 -18.55 -31.51 16.31
C THR A 214 -17.46 -32.44 16.86
N GLU A 215 -17.27 -33.61 16.25
CA GLU A 215 -16.58 -34.74 16.90
C GLU A 215 -15.07 -34.82 16.62
N THR A 216 -14.53 -34.05 15.66
CA THR A 216 -13.10 -34.18 15.34
C THR A 216 -12.46 -32.87 14.90
N PRO A 217 -11.58 -32.27 15.74
CA PRO A 217 -10.78 -31.13 15.31
C PRO A 217 -9.86 -31.57 14.16
N GLN A 218 -10.01 -30.96 12.99
CA GLN A 218 -9.19 -31.30 11.81
C GLN A 218 -7.67 -31.21 12.10
N ARG A 219 -7.27 -30.33 13.04
CA ARG A 219 -5.87 -30.14 13.46
C ARG A 219 -5.24 -31.36 14.13
N SER A 220 -6.03 -32.28 14.67
CA SER A 220 -5.54 -33.51 15.33
C SER A 220 -5.55 -34.74 14.42
N LEU A 221 -5.96 -34.60 13.14
CA LEU A 221 -6.11 -35.71 12.21
C LEU A 221 -4.97 -35.78 11.20
N HIS A 222 -4.42 -36.98 10.99
CA HIS A 222 -3.51 -37.25 9.86
C HIS A 222 -4.22 -37.10 8.51
N ARG A 223 -3.47 -36.74 7.46
CA ARG A 223 -3.99 -36.50 6.09
C ARG A 223 -4.85 -37.65 5.55
N ARG A 224 -4.49 -38.90 5.85
CA ARG A 224 -5.29 -40.09 5.48
C ARG A 224 -6.65 -40.12 6.18
N ALA A 225 -6.71 -39.81 7.47
CA ALA A 225 -7.97 -39.78 8.22
C ALA A 225 -8.91 -38.68 7.71
N ILE A 226 -8.36 -37.51 7.35
CA ILE A 226 -9.12 -36.42 6.70
C ILE A 226 -9.76 -36.90 5.39
N GLN A 227 -9.02 -37.60 4.53
CA GLN A 227 -9.53 -38.13 3.26
C GLN A 227 -10.60 -39.22 3.48
N THR A 228 -10.43 -40.08 4.48
CA THR A 228 -11.44 -41.11 4.80
C THR A 228 -12.76 -40.47 5.22
N ILE A 229 -12.74 -39.45 6.08
CA ILE A 229 -13.97 -38.78 6.54
C ILE A 229 -14.64 -38.03 5.38
N ARG A 230 -13.87 -37.33 4.53
CA ARG A 230 -14.40 -36.65 3.33
C ARG A 230 -15.05 -37.62 2.34
N SER A 231 -14.43 -38.77 2.09
CA SER A 231 -14.98 -39.78 1.18
C SER A 231 -16.21 -40.50 1.74
N ALA A 232 -16.33 -40.62 3.06
CA ALA A 232 -17.50 -41.18 3.73
C ALA A 232 -18.72 -40.22 3.74
N PHE A 233 -18.50 -38.90 3.75
CA PHE A 233 -19.58 -37.92 3.89
C PHE A 233 -20.71 -38.05 2.85
N PRO A 234 -20.45 -38.17 1.53
CA PRO A 234 -21.51 -38.38 0.54
C PRO A 234 -22.32 -39.67 0.77
N ALA A 235 -21.70 -40.71 1.32
CA ALA A 235 -22.39 -41.96 1.65
C ALA A 235 -23.31 -41.78 2.87
N THR A 236 -22.90 -40.98 3.86
CA THR A 236 -23.77 -40.58 4.98
C THR A 236 -24.97 -39.78 4.49
N VAL A 237 -24.75 -38.79 3.60
CA VAL A 237 -25.82 -38.01 2.97
C VAL A 237 -26.77 -38.89 2.15
N TYR A 238 -26.25 -39.91 1.46
CA TYR A 238 -27.08 -40.86 0.70
C TYR A 238 -28.09 -41.59 1.58
N LYS A 239 -27.66 -42.05 2.76
CA LYS A 239 -28.49 -42.86 3.66
C LYS A 239 -29.69 -42.08 4.21
N GLU A 240 -29.54 -40.79 4.45
CA GLU A 240 -30.57 -39.97 5.12
C GLU A 240 -31.34 -39.04 4.16
N LEU A 241 -30.64 -38.44 3.18
CA LEU A 241 -31.20 -37.42 2.27
C LEU A 241 -31.35 -37.92 0.82
N GLY A 242 -30.93 -39.15 0.54
CA GLY A 242 -31.11 -39.81 -0.75
C GLY A 242 -30.05 -39.51 -1.81
N LYS A 243 -30.21 -40.19 -2.96
CA LYS A 243 -29.26 -40.18 -4.08
C LYS A 243 -28.97 -38.78 -4.67
N PRO A 244 -29.96 -37.91 -4.91
CA PRO A 244 -29.70 -36.58 -5.47
C PRO A 244 -28.80 -35.72 -4.58
N ALA A 245 -29.08 -35.67 -3.27
CA ALA A 245 -28.30 -34.91 -2.30
C ALA A 245 -26.86 -35.44 -2.20
N SER A 246 -26.68 -36.76 -2.18
CA SER A 246 -25.35 -37.39 -2.18
C SER A 246 -24.51 -36.99 -3.40
N ARG A 247 -25.11 -36.93 -4.59
CA ARG A 247 -24.42 -36.51 -5.82
C ARG A 247 -23.97 -35.05 -5.75
N ILE A 248 -24.81 -34.16 -5.20
CA ILE A 248 -24.47 -32.75 -4.99
C ILE A 248 -23.33 -32.64 -3.97
N ALA A 249 -23.45 -33.30 -2.81
CA ALA A 249 -22.42 -33.31 -1.78
C ALA A 249 -21.06 -33.76 -2.33
N ARG A 250 -21.04 -34.83 -3.13
CA ARG A 250 -19.81 -35.31 -3.79
C ARG A 250 -19.20 -34.25 -4.71
N ARG A 251 -20.00 -33.60 -5.55
CA ARG A 251 -19.52 -32.53 -6.46
C ARG A 251 -19.00 -31.33 -5.68
N SER A 252 -19.71 -30.92 -4.62
CA SER A 252 -19.31 -29.82 -3.76
C SER A 252 -17.97 -30.09 -3.08
N LEU A 253 -17.76 -31.29 -2.56
CA LEU A 253 -16.47 -31.68 -1.98
C LEU A 253 -15.35 -31.73 -3.00
N GLN A 254 -15.60 -32.24 -4.20
CA GLN A 254 -14.60 -32.23 -5.28
C GLN A 254 -14.19 -30.80 -5.66
N ALA A 255 -15.15 -29.87 -5.74
CA ALA A 255 -14.85 -28.45 -5.99
C ALA A 255 -13.97 -27.87 -4.86
N VAL A 256 -14.30 -28.16 -3.60
CA VAL A 256 -13.49 -27.73 -2.44
C VAL A 256 -12.09 -28.30 -2.47
N GLU A 257 -11.92 -29.60 -2.73
CA GLU A 257 -10.62 -30.24 -2.80
C GLU A 257 -9.76 -29.66 -3.93
N SER A 258 -10.36 -29.36 -5.10
CA SER A 258 -9.66 -28.70 -6.20
C SER A 258 -9.16 -27.31 -5.81
N TRP A 259 -9.96 -26.57 -5.05
CA TRP A 259 -9.60 -25.25 -4.55
C TRP A 259 -8.55 -25.32 -3.44
N GLU A 260 -8.66 -26.24 -2.47
CA GLU A 260 -7.65 -26.38 -1.42
C GLU A 260 -6.27 -26.73 -1.98
N ALA A 261 -6.21 -27.57 -3.02
CA ALA A 261 -4.98 -27.85 -3.75
C ALA A 261 -4.40 -26.60 -4.43
N TYR A 262 -5.26 -25.66 -4.83
CA TYR A 262 -4.87 -24.44 -5.52
C TYR A 262 -4.47 -23.29 -4.57
N ILE A 263 -5.19 -23.13 -3.45
CA ILE A 263 -5.05 -21.95 -2.58
C ILE A 263 -3.69 -21.91 -1.87
N GLN A 264 -3.24 -23.04 -1.32
CA GLN A 264 -1.99 -23.06 -0.53
C GLN A 264 -0.76 -22.59 -1.33
N PRO A 265 -0.46 -23.17 -2.51
CA PRO A 265 0.65 -22.67 -3.34
C PRO A 265 0.37 -21.29 -3.93
N GLY A 266 -0.87 -21.03 -4.37
CA GLY A 266 -1.26 -19.75 -4.98
C GLY A 266 -1.12 -18.56 -4.03
N GLN A 267 -1.50 -18.70 -2.76
CA GLN A 267 -1.44 -17.62 -1.77
C GLN A 267 0.00 -17.24 -1.41
N ALA A 268 0.92 -18.21 -1.35
CA ALA A 268 2.34 -17.92 -1.11
C ALA A 268 2.98 -17.14 -2.27
N LEU A 269 2.69 -17.56 -3.51
CA LEU A 269 3.12 -16.85 -4.71
C LEU A 269 2.54 -15.44 -4.76
N MET A 270 1.23 -15.32 -4.52
CA MET A 270 0.51 -14.04 -4.48
C MET A 270 1.11 -13.09 -3.45
N ASN A 271 1.41 -13.54 -2.22
CA ASN A 271 1.95 -12.66 -1.19
C ASN A 271 3.34 -12.11 -1.57
N THR A 272 4.16 -12.93 -2.23
CA THR A 272 5.48 -12.53 -2.72
C THR A 272 5.35 -11.49 -3.83
N GLU A 273 4.50 -11.75 -4.82
CA GLU A 273 4.24 -10.83 -5.94
C GLU A 273 3.53 -9.54 -5.48
N LYS A 274 2.56 -9.61 -4.56
CA LYS A 274 1.92 -8.42 -3.97
C LYS A 274 2.95 -7.50 -3.32
N ARG A 275 3.93 -8.04 -2.59
CA ARG A 275 5.01 -7.24 -1.99
C ARG A 275 5.91 -6.60 -3.05
N ARG A 276 6.28 -7.36 -4.08
CA ARG A 276 7.11 -6.88 -5.18
C ARG A 276 6.40 -5.75 -5.95
N ILE A 277 5.18 -5.98 -6.41
CA ILE A 277 4.39 -5.00 -7.18
C ILE A 277 4.09 -3.76 -6.35
N ARG A 278 3.88 -3.88 -5.04
CA ARG A 278 3.77 -2.73 -4.14
C ARG A 278 5.02 -1.85 -4.17
N ILE A 279 6.21 -2.45 -4.01
CA ILE A 279 7.48 -1.71 -4.03
C ILE A 279 7.72 -1.10 -5.41
N GLU A 280 7.54 -1.87 -6.48
CA GLU A 280 7.70 -1.39 -7.86
C GLU A 280 6.76 -0.21 -8.12
N SER A 281 5.48 -0.30 -7.75
CA SER A 281 4.48 0.76 -7.99
C SER A 281 4.78 2.05 -7.23
N VAL A 282 5.29 1.94 -5.99
CA VAL A 282 5.73 3.09 -5.20
C VAL A 282 6.95 3.76 -5.84
N LEU A 283 7.94 2.97 -6.26
CA LEU A 283 9.14 3.48 -6.89
C LEU A 283 8.83 4.12 -8.25
N THR A 284 7.96 3.53 -9.06
CA THR A 284 7.57 4.11 -10.37
C THR A 284 6.80 5.42 -10.21
N ALA A 285 5.98 5.55 -9.17
CA ALA A 285 5.26 6.79 -8.90
C ALA A 285 6.19 7.92 -8.42
N CYS A 286 7.14 7.62 -7.54
CA CYS A 286 7.86 8.65 -6.78
C CYS A 286 9.31 8.87 -7.23
N LEU A 287 10.00 7.88 -7.80
CA LEU A 287 11.44 8.00 -8.10
C LEU A 287 11.75 9.08 -9.16
N PRO A 288 11.03 9.17 -10.30
CA PRO A 288 11.31 10.21 -11.29
C PRO A 288 11.10 11.62 -10.75
N SER A 289 10.04 11.84 -9.94
CA SER A 289 9.76 13.12 -9.31
C SER A 289 10.71 13.45 -8.16
N GLY A 290 11.06 12.47 -7.33
CA GLY A 290 12.02 12.64 -6.24
C GLY A 290 13.40 13.06 -6.77
N VAL A 291 13.89 12.38 -7.81
CA VAL A 291 15.18 12.71 -8.45
C VAL A 291 15.11 14.07 -9.13
N PHE A 292 14.02 14.40 -9.81
CA PHE A 292 13.83 15.71 -10.45
C PHE A 292 13.83 16.85 -9.41
N SER A 293 13.05 16.68 -8.35
CA SER A 293 12.95 17.62 -7.24
C SER A 293 14.29 17.81 -6.52
N ALA A 294 15.02 16.73 -6.26
CA ALA A 294 16.37 16.79 -5.71
C ALA A 294 17.33 17.52 -6.66
N ALA A 295 17.22 17.34 -7.97
CA ALA A 295 18.00 18.08 -8.96
C ALA A 295 17.73 19.60 -8.91
N LEU A 296 16.48 20.01 -8.67
CA LEU A 296 16.13 21.43 -8.47
C LEU A 296 16.77 22.00 -7.19
N ILE A 297 16.78 21.23 -6.10
CA ILE A 297 17.49 21.63 -4.87
C ILE A 297 18.98 21.78 -5.14
N MET A 298 19.59 20.85 -5.86
CA MET A 298 21.00 20.93 -6.24
C MET A 298 21.28 22.13 -7.16
N ALA A 299 20.34 22.49 -8.06
CA ALA A 299 20.44 23.69 -8.86
C ALA A 299 20.40 24.96 -7.99
N ALA A 300 19.55 24.99 -6.95
CA ALA A 300 19.55 26.07 -5.97
C ALA A 300 20.89 26.17 -5.21
N VAL A 301 21.47 25.03 -4.80
CA VAL A 301 22.82 24.98 -4.21
C VAL A 301 23.87 25.53 -5.18
N ALA A 302 23.75 25.24 -6.48
CA ALA A 302 24.66 25.75 -7.50
C ALA A 302 24.56 27.28 -7.64
N MET A 303 23.34 27.83 -7.61
CA MET A 303 23.10 29.26 -7.65
C MET A 303 23.69 29.95 -6.42
N ILE A 304 23.46 29.42 -5.22
CA ILE A 304 24.06 29.94 -3.98
C ILE A 304 25.59 29.89 -4.06
N GLY A 305 26.17 28.77 -4.52
CA GLY A 305 27.61 28.65 -4.69
C GLY A 305 28.20 29.66 -5.68
N THR A 306 27.48 29.92 -6.79
CA THR A 306 27.87 30.93 -7.79
C THR A 306 27.84 32.33 -7.18
N LEU A 307 26.75 32.68 -6.50
CA LEU A 307 26.60 33.97 -5.83
C LEU A 307 27.68 34.20 -4.76
N VAL A 308 28.00 33.19 -3.95
CA VAL A 308 29.10 33.25 -2.98
C VAL A 308 30.46 33.42 -3.68
N ALA A 309 30.72 32.70 -4.76
CA ALA A 309 31.98 32.82 -5.49
C ALA A 309 32.16 34.19 -6.16
N GLU A 310 31.07 34.79 -6.66
CA GLU A 310 31.07 36.11 -7.30
C GLU A 310 31.17 37.25 -6.29
N LEU A 311 30.36 37.24 -5.22
CA LEU A 311 30.39 38.27 -4.17
C LEU A 311 31.76 38.40 -3.50
N PHE A 312 32.46 37.27 -3.33
CA PHE A 312 33.77 37.23 -2.67
C PHE A 312 34.94 37.13 -3.65
N HIS A 313 34.72 37.40 -4.95
CA HIS A 313 35.77 37.29 -5.97
C HIS A 313 37.00 38.18 -5.70
N GLY A 314 36.78 39.37 -5.13
CA GLY A 314 37.82 40.37 -4.81
C GLY A 314 38.24 40.45 -3.34
N VAL A 315 37.63 39.66 -2.44
CA VAL A 315 37.90 39.72 -1.00
C VAL A 315 38.99 38.72 -0.63
N LEU A 316 40.23 39.19 -0.48
CA LEU A 316 41.38 38.36 -0.12
C LEU A 316 41.32 37.82 1.31
N HIS A 317 40.85 38.66 2.26
CA HIS A 317 40.73 38.33 3.67
C HIS A 317 39.35 38.75 4.21
N PRO A 318 38.36 37.86 4.24
CA PRO A 318 37.12 38.13 4.96
C PRO A 318 37.40 38.30 6.46
N ASN A 319 36.66 39.19 7.11
CA ASN A 319 36.84 39.46 8.54
C ASN A 319 36.55 38.19 9.36
N SER A 320 37.58 37.63 10.01
CA SER A 320 37.48 36.38 10.78
C SER A 320 36.48 36.49 11.92
N ARG A 321 36.33 37.68 12.54
CA ARG A 321 35.34 37.94 13.59
C ARG A 321 33.90 37.76 13.09
N LEU A 322 33.64 38.15 11.83
CA LEU A 322 32.33 37.97 11.20
C LEU A 322 32.04 36.49 10.93
N ILE A 323 33.03 35.73 10.46
CA ILE A 323 32.89 34.28 10.23
C ILE A 323 32.63 33.53 11.56
N TYR A 324 33.38 33.85 12.61
CA TYR A 324 33.14 33.27 13.94
C TYR A 324 31.76 33.65 14.49
N GLY A 325 31.35 34.91 14.35
CA GLY A 325 30.02 35.37 14.75
C GLY A 325 28.90 34.62 14.02
N LEU A 326 29.03 34.42 12.71
CA LEU A 326 28.08 33.63 11.90
C LEU A 326 28.07 32.15 12.32
N GLY A 327 29.23 31.57 12.66
CA GLY A 327 29.33 30.21 13.17
C GLY A 327 28.61 30.01 14.50
N VAL A 328 28.82 30.93 15.46
CA VAL A 328 28.14 30.91 16.76
C VAL A 328 26.63 31.13 16.60
N ALA A 329 26.23 32.13 15.82
CA ALA A 329 24.82 32.42 15.56
C ALA A 329 24.12 31.22 14.87
N GLY A 330 24.78 30.61 13.88
CA GLY A 330 24.28 29.41 13.21
C GLY A 330 24.16 28.21 14.15
N ALA A 331 25.14 27.99 15.03
CA ALA A 331 25.10 26.92 16.03
C ALA A 331 23.95 27.11 17.04
N LEU A 332 23.76 28.35 17.54
CA LEU A 332 22.65 28.70 18.42
C LEU A 332 21.30 28.51 17.73
N PHE A 333 21.17 28.96 16.48
CA PHE A 333 19.95 28.79 15.69
C PHE A 333 19.61 27.31 15.46
N VAL A 334 20.61 26.50 15.09
CA VAL A 334 20.44 25.05 14.91
C VAL A 334 20.05 24.37 16.22
N TYR A 335 20.71 24.72 17.33
CA TYR A 335 20.39 24.17 18.64
C TYR A 335 18.96 24.53 19.04
N TRP A 336 18.55 25.79 18.84
CA TRP A 336 17.21 26.26 19.17
C TRP A 336 16.13 25.57 18.34
N GLN A 337 16.36 25.34 17.04
CA GLN A 337 15.36 24.75 16.15
C GLN A 337 15.25 23.22 16.27
N SER A 338 16.35 22.53 16.57
CA SER A 338 16.42 21.05 16.51
C SER A 338 16.67 20.36 17.84
N SER A 339 17.06 21.11 18.88
CA SER A 339 17.57 20.57 20.15
C SER A 339 18.75 19.59 20.01
N ALA A 340 19.40 19.52 18.83
CA ALA A 340 20.47 18.58 18.54
C ALA A 340 21.84 19.18 18.86
N LEU A 341 22.34 18.91 20.06
CA LEU A 341 23.63 19.42 20.54
C LEU A 341 24.80 19.10 19.60
N LEU A 342 24.87 17.86 19.09
CA LEU A 342 25.95 17.44 18.19
C LEU A 342 25.94 18.22 16.86
N LEU A 343 24.75 18.54 16.31
CA LEU A 343 24.64 19.32 15.08
C LEU A 343 25.09 20.77 15.31
N ALA A 344 24.74 21.34 16.47
CA ALA A 344 25.17 22.67 16.86
C ALA A 344 26.70 22.75 17.05
N LEU A 345 27.30 21.77 17.74
CA LEU A 345 28.75 21.66 17.89
C LEU A 345 29.45 21.49 16.54
N TRP A 346 28.85 20.73 15.62
CA TRP A 346 29.36 20.59 14.25
C TRP A 346 29.38 21.92 13.50
N VAL A 347 28.27 22.69 13.52
CA VAL A 347 28.21 24.02 12.89
C VAL A 347 29.21 24.99 13.52
N LEU A 348 29.38 24.96 14.84
CA LEU A 348 30.39 25.75 15.54
C LEU A 348 31.81 25.39 15.08
N ALA A 349 32.12 24.10 14.99
CA ALA A 349 33.42 23.61 14.52
C ALA A 349 33.71 24.05 13.07
N LEU A 350 32.69 24.05 12.20
CA LEU A 350 32.80 24.57 10.83
C LEU A 350 33.12 26.08 10.81
N GLY A 351 32.42 26.88 11.62
CA GLY A 351 32.70 28.31 11.77
C GLY A 351 34.11 28.59 12.27
N LEU A 352 34.58 27.80 13.26
CA LEU A 352 35.94 27.89 13.78
C LEU A 352 36.98 27.58 12.70
N LEU A 353 36.76 26.51 11.94
CA LEU A 353 37.66 26.08 10.87
C LEU A 353 37.77 27.13 9.75
N MET A 354 36.64 27.74 9.38
CA MET A 354 36.57 28.78 8.34
C MET A 354 37.22 30.09 8.74
N GLY A 355 37.23 30.43 10.04
CA GLY A 355 37.80 31.69 10.54
C GLY A 355 39.32 31.68 10.74
N LEU A 356 39.98 30.52 10.62
CA LEU A 356 41.43 30.41 10.79
C LEU A 356 42.18 31.21 9.71
N PRO A 357 43.22 31.98 10.08
CA PRO A 357 43.97 32.83 9.15
C PRO A 357 44.65 31.99 8.06
N LEU A 358 44.74 32.56 6.86
CA LEU A 358 45.35 31.95 5.68
C LEU A 358 46.30 32.92 5.00
N ASP A 359 47.49 32.44 4.68
CA ASP A 359 48.41 33.13 3.77
C ASP A 359 47.91 32.96 2.33
N VAL A 360 47.26 34.00 1.79
CA VAL A 360 46.70 34.00 0.43
C VAL A 360 47.70 34.64 -0.53
N ALA A 361 48.03 33.97 -1.63
CA ALA A 361 48.91 34.52 -2.68
C ALA A 361 48.08 35.17 -3.80
N LYS A 362 48.67 36.13 -4.54
CA LYS A 362 48.03 36.69 -5.75
C LYS A 362 47.64 35.53 -6.70
N ALA A 363 46.37 35.53 -7.10
CA ALA A 363 45.71 34.38 -7.71
C ALA A 363 46.33 33.97 -9.05
N ALA A 364 47.20 32.95 -9.04
CA ALA A 364 47.46 32.15 -10.22
C ALA A 364 46.30 31.14 -10.41
N PRO A 365 45.79 30.91 -11.63
CA PRO A 365 44.73 29.94 -11.88
C PRO A 365 45.24 28.49 -11.72
N VAL A 366 45.38 28.02 -10.48
CA VAL A 366 45.66 26.61 -10.20
C VAL A 366 44.41 25.78 -10.49
N HIS A 367 44.44 24.95 -11.53
CA HIS A 367 43.32 24.08 -11.86
C HIS A 367 42.97 23.11 -10.70
N TRP A 368 41.74 22.61 -10.72
CA TRP A 368 41.29 21.57 -9.79
C TRP A 368 41.96 20.24 -10.15
N ASN A 369 42.56 19.56 -9.17
CA ASN A 369 43.17 18.24 -9.40
C ASN A 369 42.05 17.21 -9.59
N PRO A 370 42.20 16.20 -10.48
CA PRO A 370 41.30 15.06 -10.60
C PRO A 370 40.75 14.50 -9.28
N LEU A 371 41.58 14.39 -8.23
CA LEU A 371 41.14 13.89 -6.91
C LEU A 371 40.08 14.79 -6.26
N ASN A 372 40.26 16.12 -6.32
CA ASN A 372 39.27 17.05 -5.76
C ASN A 372 37.95 16.99 -6.55
N HIS A 373 38.03 16.82 -7.88
CA HIS A 373 36.84 16.61 -8.70
C HIS A 373 36.12 15.31 -8.35
N ALA A 374 36.85 14.23 -8.09
CA ALA A 374 36.27 12.97 -7.64
C ALA A 374 35.55 13.12 -6.29
N THR A 375 36.17 13.78 -5.29
CA THR A 375 35.55 14.05 -4.00
C THR A 375 34.26 14.87 -4.14
N ILE A 376 34.29 15.95 -4.94
CA ILE A 376 33.12 16.80 -5.23
C ILE A 376 31.99 15.99 -5.86
N ARG A 377 32.31 15.14 -6.85
CA ARG A 377 31.31 14.28 -7.51
C ARG A 377 30.71 13.26 -6.54
N ALA A 378 31.54 12.65 -5.69
CA ALA A 378 31.07 11.70 -4.69
C ALA A 378 30.11 12.35 -3.69
N ILE A 379 30.48 13.50 -3.13
CA ILE A 379 29.60 14.28 -2.23
C ILE A 379 28.31 14.64 -2.96
N SER A 380 28.41 15.11 -4.21
CA SER A 380 27.23 15.47 -5.00
C SER A 380 26.26 14.30 -5.23
N ILE A 381 26.76 13.10 -5.52
CA ILE A 381 25.91 11.92 -5.72
C ILE A 381 25.25 11.53 -4.40
N ILE A 382 26.01 11.50 -3.30
CA ILE A 382 25.48 11.14 -1.98
C ILE A 382 24.38 12.12 -1.56
N VAL A 383 24.62 13.43 -1.68
CA VAL A 383 23.63 14.47 -1.34
C VAL A 383 22.40 14.37 -2.23
N LEU A 384 22.58 14.15 -3.54
CA LEU A 384 21.45 13.94 -4.47
C LEU A 384 20.60 12.73 -4.09
N VAL A 385 21.23 11.61 -3.75
CA VAL A 385 20.55 10.38 -3.30
C VAL A 385 19.81 10.63 -1.99
N LEU A 386 20.43 11.30 -1.02
CA LEU A 386 19.80 11.59 0.27
C LEU A 386 18.58 12.52 0.14
N PHE A 387 18.67 13.57 -0.68
CA PHE A 387 17.50 14.41 -0.99
C PHE A 387 16.42 13.64 -1.73
N THR A 388 16.80 12.76 -2.67
CA THR A 388 15.83 11.88 -3.37
C THR A 388 15.11 10.99 -2.36
N VAL A 389 15.84 10.31 -1.48
CA VAL A 389 15.27 9.44 -0.44
C VAL A 389 14.38 10.23 0.51
N TRP A 390 14.79 11.43 0.93
CA TRP A 390 13.93 12.30 1.74
C TRP A 390 12.57 12.56 1.07
N ILE A 391 12.58 12.96 -0.21
CA ILE A 391 11.37 13.28 -0.96
C ILE A 391 10.51 12.03 -1.17
N LEU A 392 11.14 10.89 -1.44
CA LEU A 392 10.47 9.59 -1.51
C LEU A 392 9.76 9.28 -0.19
N VAL A 393 10.46 9.32 0.95
CA VAL A 393 9.89 8.99 2.26
C VAL A 393 8.79 9.97 2.66
N ALA A 394 8.88 11.23 2.24
CA ALA A 394 7.84 12.23 2.45
C ALA A 394 6.61 12.05 1.53
N SER A 395 6.71 11.29 0.44
CA SER A 395 5.61 11.13 -0.54
C SER A 395 4.45 10.27 -0.02
N ALA A 396 3.23 10.58 -0.46
CA ALA A 396 2.02 9.86 -0.04
C ALA A 396 2.11 8.32 -0.21
N PRO A 397 2.60 7.76 -1.34
CA PRO A 397 2.66 6.30 -1.51
C PRO A 397 3.53 5.60 -0.44
N ILE A 398 4.64 6.22 -0.03
CA ILE A 398 5.48 5.65 1.04
C ILE A 398 4.81 5.83 2.40
N GLN A 399 4.07 6.92 2.65
CA GLN A 399 3.34 7.06 3.90
C GLN A 399 2.25 5.99 4.10
N TYR A 400 1.58 5.55 3.02
CA TYR A 400 0.55 4.51 3.10
C TYR A 400 1.11 3.09 3.21
N PHE A 401 2.23 2.79 2.54
CA PHE A 401 2.80 1.43 2.53
C PHE A 401 4.01 1.23 3.45
N GLY A 402 4.66 2.32 3.84
CA GLY A 402 5.82 2.33 4.71
C GLY A 402 5.39 2.31 6.17
N GLN A 403 5.86 1.29 6.90
CA GLN A 403 5.92 1.39 8.36
C GLN A 403 7.03 2.39 8.68
N ASN A 404 6.70 3.68 8.78
CA ASN A 404 7.66 4.78 8.95
C ASN A 404 8.49 4.62 10.23
N ARG A 405 9.57 3.85 10.16
CA ARG A 405 10.53 3.64 11.26
C ARG A 405 11.55 4.77 11.38
N VAL A 406 11.69 5.61 10.35
CA VAL A 406 12.65 6.72 10.31
C VAL A 406 11.93 7.98 9.86
N ALA A 407 12.07 9.06 10.63
CA ALA A 407 11.48 10.35 10.30
C ALA A 407 12.12 10.94 9.02
N PRO A 408 11.34 11.49 8.07
CA PRO A 408 11.87 12.11 6.85
C PRO A 408 12.96 13.17 7.12
N SER A 409 12.85 13.88 8.23
CA SER A 409 13.80 14.91 8.68
C SER A 409 15.23 14.37 8.88
N ALA A 410 15.39 13.09 9.20
CA ALA A 410 16.71 12.47 9.36
C ALA A 410 17.52 12.48 8.05
N TYR A 411 16.87 12.23 6.91
CA TYR A 411 17.52 12.20 5.60
C TYR A 411 17.94 13.60 5.13
N VAL A 412 17.13 14.62 5.41
CA VAL A 412 17.52 16.02 5.16
C VAL A 412 18.69 16.41 6.04
N GLY A 413 18.63 16.09 7.33
CA GLY A 413 19.73 16.35 8.26
C GLY A 413 21.03 15.71 7.77
N LEU A 414 20.99 14.45 7.34
CA LEU A 414 22.15 13.76 6.78
C LEU A 414 22.63 14.38 5.46
N ALA A 415 21.71 14.80 4.57
CA ALA A 415 22.06 15.49 3.34
C ALA A 415 22.77 16.82 3.62
N CYS A 416 22.28 17.60 4.59
CA CYS A 416 22.89 18.85 5.03
C CYS A 416 24.26 18.62 5.67
N VAL A 417 24.41 17.60 6.51
CA VAL A 417 25.70 17.22 7.10
C VAL A 417 26.70 16.85 5.99
N MET A 418 26.31 16.01 5.04
CA MET A 418 27.16 15.63 3.91
C MET A 418 27.52 16.82 3.02
N LEU A 419 26.57 17.70 2.74
CA LEU A 419 26.83 18.94 2.00
C LEU A 419 27.79 19.86 2.78
N SER A 420 27.68 19.92 4.11
CA SER A 420 28.55 20.73 4.96
C SER A 420 30.00 20.24 4.99
N MET A 421 30.28 18.97 4.65
CA MET A 421 31.65 18.44 4.50
C MET A 421 32.43 19.14 3.39
N ILE A 422 31.76 19.87 2.50
CA ILE A 422 32.42 20.74 1.52
C ILE A 422 33.24 21.83 2.21
N LEU A 423 32.77 22.35 3.35
CA LEU A 423 33.44 23.43 4.07
C LEU A 423 34.83 23.02 4.56
N PRO A 424 35.03 21.90 5.29
CA PRO A 424 36.36 21.48 5.70
C PRO A 424 37.25 21.10 4.52
N CYS A 425 36.71 20.45 3.49
CA CYS A 425 37.47 20.17 2.27
C CYS A 425 37.93 21.46 1.58
N ALA A 426 37.04 22.44 1.44
CA ALA A 426 37.34 23.74 0.86
C ALA A 426 38.35 24.53 1.70
N ALA A 427 38.31 24.42 3.03
CA ALA A 427 39.32 24.99 3.92
C ALA A 427 40.72 24.46 3.57
N VAL A 428 40.85 23.14 3.53
CA VAL A 428 42.12 22.45 3.23
C VAL A 428 42.60 22.80 1.83
N TRP A 429 41.72 22.76 0.83
CA TRP A 429 42.06 23.12 -0.55
C TRP A 429 42.46 24.59 -0.70
N ALA A 430 41.80 25.51 0.02
CA ALA A 430 42.15 26.92 0.06
C ALA A 430 43.55 27.13 0.64
N ARG A 431 43.93 26.38 1.71
CA ARG A 431 45.28 26.44 2.30
C ARG A 431 46.34 25.94 1.31
N LEU A 432 46.14 24.74 0.77
CA LEU A 432 47.11 24.09 -0.11
C LEU A 432 47.33 24.90 -1.40
N LYS A 433 46.30 25.57 -1.91
CA LYS A 433 46.35 26.35 -3.14
C LYS A 433 46.50 27.86 -2.91
N LYS A 434 46.66 28.30 -1.66
CA LYS A 434 46.75 29.71 -1.25
C LYS A 434 45.65 30.61 -1.85
N ARG A 435 44.39 30.16 -1.79
CA ARG A 435 43.19 30.85 -2.33
C ARG A 435 42.30 31.41 -1.22
N PRO A 436 41.49 32.45 -1.50
CA PRO A 436 40.44 32.88 -0.58
C PRO A 436 39.47 31.73 -0.25
N ILE A 437 39.22 31.50 1.04
CA ILE A 437 38.45 30.35 1.52
C ILE A 437 36.98 30.41 1.05
N LEU A 438 36.34 31.57 1.16
CA LEU A 438 34.93 31.76 0.78
C LEU A 438 34.72 31.58 -0.73
N LYS A 439 35.68 32.03 -1.55
CA LYS A 439 35.66 31.78 -3.00
C LYS A 439 35.78 30.28 -3.30
N THR A 440 36.68 29.57 -2.60
CA THR A 440 36.86 28.12 -2.76
C THR A 440 35.61 27.35 -2.32
N VAL A 441 34.94 27.78 -1.24
CA VAL A 441 33.65 27.24 -0.80
C VAL A 441 32.58 27.46 -1.87
N GLY A 442 32.43 28.68 -2.39
CA GLY A 442 31.47 29.00 -3.45
C GLY A 442 31.71 28.19 -4.72
N GLU A 443 32.96 28.11 -5.19
CA GLU A 443 33.34 27.28 -6.35
C GLU A 443 33.01 25.79 -6.13
N SER A 444 33.26 25.27 -4.92
CA SER A 444 32.95 23.87 -4.58
C SER A 444 31.45 23.60 -4.54
N LEU A 445 30.68 24.48 -3.89
CA LEU A 445 29.21 24.40 -3.82
C LEU A 445 28.60 24.49 -5.22
N ARG A 446 29.13 25.39 -6.06
CA ARG A 446 28.72 25.50 -7.46
C ARG A 446 28.94 24.20 -8.22
N GLN A 447 30.12 23.60 -8.11
CA GLN A 447 30.42 22.34 -8.81
C GLN A 447 29.57 21.18 -8.29
N VAL A 448 29.38 21.06 -6.97
CA VAL A 448 28.49 20.06 -6.37
C VAL A 448 27.06 20.24 -6.86
N GLY A 449 26.52 21.45 -6.75
CA GLY A 449 25.15 21.74 -7.17
C GLY A 449 24.94 21.50 -8.67
N LEU A 450 25.86 21.99 -9.52
CA LEU A 450 25.73 21.87 -10.97
C LEU A 450 25.87 20.42 -11.44
N PHE A 451 26.84 19.67 -10.92
CA PHE A 451 26.97 18.25 -11.23
C PHE A 451 25.75 17.46 -10.76
N GLY A 452 25.30 17.68 -9.51
CA GLY A 452 24.13 17.01 -8.96
C GLY A 452 22.84 17.33 -9.71
N ALA A 453 22.66 18.59 -10.11
CA ALA A 453 21.54 19.02 -10.93
C ALA A 453 21.55 18.35 -12.31
N LEU A 454 22.69 18.38 -13.02
CA LEU A 454 22.79 17.75 -14.35
C LEU A 454 22.61 16.23 -14.28
N ALA A 455 23.26 15.57 -13.30
CA ALA A 455 23.13 14.13 -13.09
C ALA A 455 21.70 13.74 -12.72
N GLY A 456 21.04 14.48 -11.83
CA GLY A 456 19.65 14.25 -11.44
C GLY A 456 18.67 14.51 -12.59
N LEU A 457 18.86 15.57 -13.38
CA LEU A 457 18.05 15.84 -14.57
C LEU A 457 18.21 14.74 -15.61
N ALA A 458 19.44 14.31 -15.90
CA ALA A 458 19.71 13.21 -16.83
C ALA A 458 19.07 11.90 -16.34
N ALA A 459 19.23 11.58 -15.05
CA ALA A 459 18.61 10.40 -14.44
C ALA A 459 17.09 10.46 -14.50
N SER A 460 16.46 11.61 -14.21
CA SER A 460 15.01 11.79 -14.29
C SER A 460 14.48 11.60 -15.73
N VAL A 461 15.21 12.09 -16.73
CA VAL A 461 14.86 11.89 -18.15
C VAL A 461 14.89 10.42 -18.55
N ILE A 462 15.82 9.63 -18.01
CA ILE A 462 15.92 8.18 -18.27
C ILE A 462 14.89 7.39 -17.45
N LEU A 463 14.69 7.74 -16.18
CA LEU A 463 13.82 7.02 -15.26
C LEU A 463 12.34 7.23 -15.56
N ALA A 464 11.93 8.41 -16.01
CA ALA A 464 10.53 8.71 -16.32
C ALA A 464 9.88 7.75 -17.35
N PRO A 465 10.46 7.48 -18.53
CA PRO A 465 9.87 6.53 -19.48
C PRO A 465 9.84 5.09 -18.94
N ILE A 466 10.89 4.66 -18.21
CA ILE A 466 10.93 3.34 -17.56
C ILE A 466 9.80 3.23 -16.53
N ALA A 467 9.60 4.26 -15.73
CA ALA A 467 8.57 4.31 -14.72
C ALA A 467 7.17 4.28 -15.32
N ILE A 468 6.91 5.03 -16.41
CA ILE A 468 5.62 5.02 -17.12
C ILE A 468 5.33 3.62 -17.68
N TYR A 469 6.31 3.00 -18.34
CA TYR A 469 6.14 1.65 -18.90
C TYR A 469 5.84 0.61 -17.80
N ARG A 470 6.60 0.65 -16.70
CA ARG A 470 6.42 -0.27 -15.57
C ARG A 470 5.11 -0.03 -14.83
N ASP A 471 4.73 1.22 -14.61
CA ASP A 471 3.46 1.58 -13.99
C ASP A 471 2.28 1.08 -14.81
N ALA A 472 2.28 1.28 -16.13
CA ALA A 472 1.22 0.77 -17.01
C ALA A 472 1.10 -0.76 -16.96
N ARG A 473 2.23 -1.48 -16.94
CA ARG A 473 2.24 -2.95 -16.78
C ARG A 473 1.68 -3.37 -15.42
N ASN A 474 2.05 -2.67 -14.36
CA ASN A 474 1.58 -2.96 -13.00
C ASN A 474 0.08 -2.67 -12.85
N ARG A 475 -0.43 -1.57 -13.45
CA ARG A 475 -1.87 -1.29 -13.49
C ARG A 475 -2.66 -2.41 -14.16
N GLN A 476 -2.22 -2.89 -15.33
CA GLN A 476 -2.88 -4.02 -15.99
C GLN A 476 -2.87 -5.30 -15.13
N LEU A 477 -1.77 -5.56 -14.42
CA LEU A 477 -1.68 -6.72 -13.54
C LEU A 477 -2.62 -6.59 -12.33
N ILE A 478 -2.67 -5.41 -11.71
CA ILE A 478 -3.56 -5.11 -10.58
C ILE A 478 -5.02 -5.21 -11.01
N GLU A 479 -5.36 -4.70 -12.20
CA GLU A 479 -6.70 -4.85 -12.75
C GLU A 479 -7.07 -6.33 -12.91
N ARG A 480 -6.16 -7.17 -13.43
CA ARG A 480 -6.38 -8.63 -13.49
C ARG A 480 -6.55 -9.25 -12.11
N TRP A 481 -5.82 -8.79 -11.09
CA TRP A 481 -6.00 -9.24 -9.71
C TRP A 481 -7.40 -8.89 -9.18
N ILE A 482 -7.86 -7.66 -9.39
CA ILE A 482 -9.20 -7.21 -8.99
C ILE A 482 -10.28 -8.02 -9.72
N GLN A 483 -10.05 -8.38 -10.99
CA GLN A 483 -10.98 -9.19 -11.77
C GLN A 483 -11.03 -10.65 -11.30
N ASN A 484 -9.87 -11.27 -11.08
CA ASN A 484 -9.73 -12.68 -10.70
C ASN A 484 -8.32 -12.98 -10.15
N GLU A 485 -8.14 -12.88 -8.83
CA GLU A 485 -6.85 -13.22 -8.19
C GLU A 485 -6.43 -14.66 -8.50
N PRO A 486 -7.29 -15.69 -8.29
CA PRO A 486 -6.95 -17.07 -8.63
C PRO A 486 -6.42 -17.22 -10.05
N ALA A 487 -7.15 -16.74 -11.07
CA ALA A 487 -6.73 -16.94 -12.46
C ALA A 487 -5.40 -16.25 -12.81
N THR A 488 -4.99 -15.23 -12.05
CA THR A 488 -3.74 -14.52 -12.31
C THR A 488 -2.51 -15.25 -11.76
N PHE A 489 -2.70 -16.13 -10.78
CA PHE A 489 -1.63 -16.90 -10.14
C PHE A 489 -1.84 -18.41 -10.36
N PRO A 490 -1.78 -18.89 -11.62
CA PRO A 490 -1.93 -20.31 -11.91
C PRO A 490 -0.81 -21.09 -11.22
N VAL A 491 -1.22 -22.04 -10.40
CA VAL A 491 -0.31 -23.06 -9.87
C VAL A 491 -0.15 -24.09 -10.97
N GLU A 492 1.04 -24.18 -11.56
CA GLU A 492 1.36 -25.27 -12.48
C GLU A 492 1.16 -26.59 -11.74
N GLN A 493 0.22 -27.40 -12.20
CA GLN A 493 0.06 -28.76 -11.68
C GLN A 493 1.23 -29.60 -12.22
N PRO A 494 2.01 -30.26 -11.34
CA PRO A 494 3.15 -31.09 -11.75
C PRO A 494 2.73 -32.31 -12.57
#